data_AF-A0A3D6CR14-F1
#
_entry.id   AF-A0A3D6CR14-F1
#
_cell.length_a   1.000
_cell.length_b   1.000
_cell.length_c   1.000
_cell.angle_alpha   90.00
_cell.angle_beta   90.00
_cell.angle_gamma   90.00
#
_symmetry.space_group_name_H-M   'P 1'
#
loop_
_entity.id
_entity.type
_entity.pdbx_description
1 polymer ?
#
loop_
_entity_poly.entity_id
_entity_poly.type
_entity_poly.pdbx_seq_one_letter_code
_entity_poly.pdbx_strand_id
1 'polypeptide(L)'
;VIVRQMLQKFEILDSGETTLLKGENVDKHELDEANEKAHAHGMRQATAEPILLGITKASLQTRSFISAASFQETTRVLTEASVQGKRDKLVGLKENVIVGRLIPAGTGGATSRVKKIAADRDMVVVEARRSDAEIAAALVAPLPAAESSFDTIESRDE
;
A
#
# COMPACT_ATOMS: atom_id res chain seq x y z
N VAL A 1 -3.51 20.05 -17.46
CA VAL A 1 -3.75 18.60 -17.16
C VAL A 1 -2.78 17.70 -17.91
N ILE A 2 -2.62 17.81 -19.24
CA ILE A 2 -1.74 16.93 -20.02
C ILE A 2 -0.26 17.04 -19.64
N VAL A 3 0.29 18.25 -19.53
CA VAL A 3 1.70 18.47 -19.15
C VAL A 3 2.00 17.88 -17.76
N ARG A 4 1.03 17.85 -16.85
CA ARG A 4 1.17 17.19 -15.54
C ARG A 4 1.39 15.68 -15.70
N GLN A 5 0.71 15.03 -16.64
CA GLN A 5 0.90 13.61 -16.92
C GLN A 5 2.25 13.34 -17.63
N MET A 6 2.75 14.31 -18.39
CA MET A 6 4.09 14.22 -18.99
C MET A 6 5.21 14.36 -17.95
N LEU A 7 4.95 15.00 -16.80
CA LEU A 7 5.90 15.19 -15.68
C LEU A 7 5.64 14.26 -14.48
N GLN A 8 4.91 13.16 -14.69
CA GLN A 8 4.51 12.28 -13.58
C GLN A 8 5.68 11.46 -13.01
N LYS A 9 6.70 11.17 -13.83
CA LYS A 9 7.85 10.35 -13.47
C LYS A 9 8.99 11.23 -12.96
N PHE A 10 9.73 10.68 -12.00
CA PHE A 10 10.90 11.28 -11.38
C PHE A 10 12.09 10.35 -11.59
N GLU A 11 13.23 10.93 -11.93
CA GLU A 11 14.50 10.23 -12.04
C GLU A 11 15.30 10.44 -10.74
N ILE A 12 15.80 9.34 -10.17
CA ILE A 12 16.58 9.38 -8.94
C ILE A 12 18.00 9.87 -9.23
N LEU A 13 18.39 11.00 -8.64
CA LEU A 13 19.75 11.54 -8.73
C LEU A 13 20.69 10.91 -7.69
N ASP A 14 20.18 10.73 -6.47
CA ASP A 14 20.88 10.11 -5.35
C ASP A 14 19.91 9.20 -4.60
N SER A 15 20.30 7.93 -4.45
CA SER A 15 19.53 6.90 -3.74
C SER A 15 19.48 7.13 -2.22
N GLY A 16 20.42 7.91 -1.67
CA GLY A 16 20.56 8.05 -0.23
C GLY A 16 20.80 6.69 0.43
N GLU A 17 19.96 6.35 1.40
CA GLU A 17 19.89 5.03 2.07
C GLU A 17 18.51 4.37 1.87
N THR A 18 17.80 4.76 0.81
CA THR A 18 16.54 4.14 0.42
C THR A 18 16.77 2.87 -0.40
N THR A 19 15.70 2.12 -0.70
CA THR A 19 15.74 0.96 -1.60
C THR A 19 15.81 1.33 -3.09
N LEU A 20 15.80 2.62 -3.42
CA LEU A 20 15.74 3.12 -4.80
C LEU A 20 17.12 3.14 -5.46
N LEU A 21 17.18 2.98 -6.77
CA LEU A 21 18.44 3.00 -7.53
C LEU A 21 18.63 4.33 -8.26
N LYS A 22 19.88 4.81 -8.32
CA LYS A 22 20.24 6.00 -9.10
C LYS A 22 19.95 5.77 -10.59
N GLY A 23 19.29 6.73 -11.23
CA GLY A 23 18.81 6.64 -12.62
C GLY A 23 17.51 5.83 -12.80
N GLU A 24 16.93 5.31 -11.72
CA GLU A 24 15.61 4.68 -11.76
C GLU A 24 14.51 5.73 -11.98
N ASN A 25 13.47 5.35 -12.74
CA ASN A 25 12.31 6.19 -12.99
C ASN A 25 11.13 5.73 -12.14
N VAL A 26 10.77 6.52 -11.14
CA VAL A 26 9.70 6.19 -10.19
C VAL A 26 8.54 7.18 -10.30
N ASP A 27 7.36 6.77 -9.84
CA ASP A 27 6.26 7.72 -9.62
C ASP A 27 6.50 8.53 -8.34
N LYS A 28 6.01 9.76 -8.32
CA LYS A 28 6.10 10.63 -7.14
C LYS A 28 5.66 9.96 -5.83
N HIS A 29 4.57 9.19 -5.86
CA HIS A 29 4.06 8.52 -4.67
C HIS A 29 4.99 7.41 -4.16
N GLU A 30 5.68 6.70 -5.03
CA GLU A 30 6.65 5.66 -4.63
C GLU A 30 7.90 6.29 -4.01
N LEU A 31 8.36 7.43 -4.56
CA LEU A 31 9.42 8.23 -3.98
C LEU A 31 9.04 8.73 -2.58
N ASP A 32 7.84 9.30 -2.44
CA ASP A 32 7.33 9.82 -1.16
C ASP A 32 7.26 8.70 -0.11
N GLU A 33 6.72 7.52 -0.47
CA GLU A 33 6.67 6.35 0.43
C GLU A 33 8.05 5.83 0.82
N ALA A 34 9.01 5.77 -0.11
CA ALA A 34 10.37 5.34 0.16
C ALA A 34 11.10 6.30 1.11
N ASN A 35 10.91 7.61 0.89
CA ASN A 35 11.49 8.65 1.73
C ASN A 35 10.87 8.73 3.12
N GLU A 36 9.56 8.48 3.25
CA GLU A 36 8.88 8.40 4.54
C GLU A 36 9.41 7.22 5.37
N LYS A 37 9.62 6.05 4.75
CA LYS A 37 10.23 4.90 5.41
C LYS A 37 11.65 5.17 5.88
N ALA A 38 12.49 5.75 5.02
CA ALA A 38 13.86 6.12 5.38
C ALA A 38 13.89 7.14 6.53
N HIS A 39 13.01 8.15 6.48
CA HIS A 39 12.88 9.14 7.55
C HIS A 39 12.46 8.50 8.88
N ALA A 40 11.50 7.58 8.86
CA ALA A 40 11.07 6.85 10.07
C ALA A 40 12.21 6.04 10.71
N HIS A 41 13.21 5.65 9.92
CA HIS A 41 14.39 4.90 10.38
C HIS A 41 15.61 5.81 10.66
N GLY A 42 15.46 7.14 10.52
CA GLY A 42 16.56 8.10 10.69
C GLY A 42 17.63 8.04 9.58
N MET A 43 17.32 7.44 8.44
CA MET A 43 18.22 7.24 7.31
C MET A 43 18.18 8.41 6.33
N ARG A 44 19.17 8.49 5.44
CA ARG A 44 19.23 9.54 4.40
C ARG A 44 18.18 9.29 3.30
N GLN A 45 17.36 10.31 3.03
CA GLN A 45 16.35 10.27 1.97
C GLN A 45 16.97 10.28 0.56
N ALA A 46 16.24 9.76 -0.41
CA ALA A 46 16.59 9.84 -1.83
C ALA A 46 16.22 11.20 -2.42
N THR A 47 17.09 11.71 -3.29
CA THR A 47 16.86 12.93 -4.07
C THR A 47 16.52 12.57 -5.52
N ALA A 48 15.48 13.19 -6.06
CA ALA A 48 15.01 12.94 -7.41
C ALA A 48 14.50 14.22 -8.07
N GLU A 49 14.51 14.24 -9.41
CA GLU A 49 14.00 15.35 -10.21
C GLU A 49 12.90 14.88 -11.17
N PRO A 50 11.88 15.70 -11.45
CA PRO A 50 10.83 15.36 -12.40
C PRO A 50 11.40 15.33 -13.83
N ILE A 51 11.08 14.28 -14.57
CA ILE A 51 11.47 14.14 -15.96
C ILE A 51 10.29 14.39 -16.90
N LEU A 52 10.55 15.10 -18.00
CA LEU A 52 9.54 15.33 -19.03
C LEU A 52 9.52 14.17 -20.02
N LEU A 53 8.44 13.41 -20.00
CA LEU A 53 8.19 12.32 -20.93
C LEU A 53 7.23 12.75 -22.04
N GLY A 54 7.49 12.31 -23.27
CA GLY A 54 6.52 12.43 -24.37
C GLY A 54 5.22 11.70 -24.04
N ILE A 55 4.08 12.19 -24.56
CA ILE A 55 2.75 11.66 -24.20
C ILE A 55 2.62 10.15 -24.45
N THR A 56 3.24 9.64 -25.51
CA THR A 56 3.27 8.20 -25.84
C THR A 56 4.00 7.41 -24.77
N LYS A 57 5.20 7.85 -24.37
CA LYS A 57 6.01 7.18 -23.34
C LYS A 57 5.36 7.26 -21.97
N ALA A 58 4.80 8.42 -21.60
CA ALA A 58 4.03 8.58 -20.36
C ALA A 58 2.80 7.67 -20.32
N SER A 59 2.13 7.45 -21.46
CA SER A 59 0.94 6.59 -21.57
C SER A 59 1.26 5.09 -21.59
N LEU A 60 2.50 4.70 -21.91
CA LEU A 60 2.98 3.31 -21.81
C LEU A 60 3.46 2.98 -20.39
N GLN A 61 4.03 3.96 -19.68
CA GLN A 61 4.61 3.78 -18.34
C GLN A 61 3.60 4.02 -17.19
N THR A 62 2.31 3.80 -17.43
CA THR A 62 1.28 3.90 -16.38
C THR A 62 1.34 2.70 -15.44
N ARG A 63 0.76 2.85 -14.24
CA ARG A 63 0.67 1.76 -13.25
C ARG A 63 -0.22 0.60 -13.68
N SER A 64 -1.27 0.90 -14.46
CA SER A 64 -2.18 -0.12 -14.97
C SER A 64 -1.60 -0.70 -16.25
N PHE A 65 -1.19 -1.96 -16.20
CA PHE A 65 -0.72 -2.67 -17.39
C PHE A 65 -1.88 -2.95 -18.34
N ILE A 66 -3.12 -3.08 -17.85
CA ILE A 66 -4.32 -3.25 -18.68
C ILE A 66 -4.55 -1.98 -19.52
N SER A 67 -4.48 -0.82 -18.87
CA SER A 67 -4.59 0.48 -19.54
C SER A 67 -3.43 0.71 -20.51
N ALA A 68 -2.19 0.38 -20.14
CA ALA A 68 -1.02 0.51 -21.00
C ALA A 68 -1.08 -0.42 -22.22
N ALA A 69 -1.43 -1.69 -22.04
CA ALA A 69 -1.57 -2.67 -23.12
C ALA A 69 -2.66 -2.26 -24.11
N SER A 70 -3.76 -1.64 -23.63
CA SER A 70 -4.82 -1.15 -24.52
C SER A 70 -4.41 0.01 -25.43
N PHE A 71 -3.31 0.70 -25.12
CA PHE A 71 -2.84 1.83 -25.91
C PHE A 71 -1.96 1.36 -27.07
N GLN A 72 -0.79 0.79 -26.77
CA GLN A 72 0.22 0.34 -27.74
C GLN A 72 1.10 -0.77 -27.12
N GLU A 73 1.94 -1.43 -27.95
CA GLU A 73 2.93 -2.44 -27.51
C GLU A 73 2.35 -3.59 -26.67
N THR A 74 1.12 -4.02 -26.97
CA THR A 74 0.34 -5.05 -26.24
C THR A 74 1.16 -6.26 -25.79
N THR A 75 1.87 -6.91 -26.73
CA THR A 75 2.67 -8.11 -26.45
C THR A 75 3.75 -7.85 -25.41
N ARG A 76 4.51 -6.76 -25.58
CA ARG A 76 5.60 -6.40 -24.67
C ARG A 76 5.07 -6.10 -23.27
N VAL A 77 4.02 -5.29 -23.17
CA VAL A 77 3.43 -4.88 -21.89
C VAL A 77 2.88 -6.09 -21.12
N LEU A 78 2.19 -7.01 -21.81
CA LEU A 78 1.64 -8.21 -21.16
C LEU A 78 2.73 -9.20 -20.75
N THR A 79 3.78 -9.38 -21.56
CA THR A 79 4.92 -10.24 -21.19
C THR A 79 5.63 -9.70 -19.94
N GLU A 80 5.93 -8.40 -19.90
CA GLU A 80 6.60 -7.80 -18.75
C GLU A 80 5.74 -7.90 -17.48
N ALA A 81 4.45 -7.59 -17.58
CA ALA A 81 3.52 -7.71 -16.46
C ALA A 81 3.39 -9.16 -15.97
N SER A 82 3.42 -10.14 -16.88
CA SER A 82 3.34 -11.57 -16.54
C SER A 82 4.60 -12.04 -15.83
N VAL A 83 5.79 -11.66 -16.32
CA VAL A 83 7.09 -12.02 -15.71
C VAL A 83 7.23 -11.40 -14.32
N GLN A 84 6.76 -10.16 -14.13
CA GLN A 84 6.79 -9.47 -12.83
C GLN A 84 5.64 -9.90 -11.89
N GLY A 85 4.65 -10.67 -12.37
CA GLY A 85 3.46 -11.01 -11.60
C GLY A 85 2.62 -9.80 -11.18
N LYS A 86 2.61 -8.73 -11.99
CA LYS A 86 1.92 -7.47 -11.69
C LYS A 86 0.42 -7.69 -11.54
N ARG A 87 -0.18 -7.07 -10.52
CA ARG A 87 -1.63 -7.05 -10.28
C ARG A 87 -2.18 -5.65 -10.50
N ASP A 88 -3.22 -5.55 -11.31
CA ASP A 88 -3.89 -4.29 -11.59
C ASP A 88 -4.92 -3.97 -10.50
N LYS A 89 -4.87 -2.75 -9.96
CA LYS A 89 -5.77 -2.30 -8.86
C LYS A 89 -7.08 -1.69 -9.35
N LEU A 90 -7.28 -1.54 -10.66
CA LEU A 90 -8.52 -1.01 -11.26
C LEU A 90 -8.94 0.37 -10.70
N VAL A 91 -7.98 1.28 -10.51
CA VAL A 91 -8.19 2.65 -10.02
C VAL A 91 -8.51 3.64 -11.15
N GLY A 92 -8.04 3.36 -12.37
CA GLY A 92 -8.16 4.19 -13.55
C GLY A 92 -9.48 4.04 -14.31
N LEU A 93 -9.68 4.93 -15.29
CA LEU A 93 -10.88 4.91 -16.13
C LEU A 93 -10.85 3.73 -17.12
N LYS A 94 -9.77 3.61 -17.90
CA LYS A 94 -9.68 2.68 -19.04
C LYS A 94 -9.75 1.22 -18.61
N GLU A 95 -8.98 0.83 -17.61
CA GLU A 95 -9.04 -0.51 -17.03
C GLU A 95 -10.46 -0.92 -16.57
N ASN A 96 -11.22 -0.02 -15.93
CA ASN A 96 -12.59 -0.34 -15.53
C ASN A 96 -13.53 -0.48 -16.73
N VAL A 97 -13.36 0.34 -17.77
CA VAL A 97 -14.12 0.22 -19.02
C VAL A 97 -13.84 -1.13 -19.71
N ILE A 98 -12.57 -1.54 -19.79
CA ILE A 98 -12.16 -2.79 -20.43
C ILE A 98 -12.70 -4.01 -19.68
N VAL A 99 -12.69 -3.96 -18.34
CA VAL A 99 -13.19 -5.04 -17.49
C VAL A 99 -14.72 -5.06 -17.39
N GLY A 100 -15.41 -3.97 -17.77
CA GLY A 100 -16.87 -3.83 -17.66
C GLY A 100 -17.36 -3.47 -16.25
N ARG A 101 -16.50 -2.91 -15.40
CA ARG A 101 -16.85 -2.38 -14.07
C ARG A 101 -17.28 -0.92 -14.16
N LEU A 102 -18.01 -0.46 -13.15
CA LEU A 102 -18.41 0.94 -13.04
C LEU A 102 -17.19 1.85 -12.95
N ILE A 103 -17.11 2.84 -13.84
CA ILE A 103 -15.97 3.76 -13.89
C ILE A 103 -15.85 4.66 -12.64
N PRO A 104 -14.64 5.00 -12.18
CA PRO A 104 -14.43 5.81 -10.97
C PRO A 104 -14.63 7.33 -11.22
N ALA A 105 -15.52 7.70 -12.14
CA ALA A 105 -15.83 9.09 -12.49
C ALA A 105 -17.35 9.30 -12.54
N GLY A 106 -17.79 10.56 -12.37
CA GLY A 106 -19.21 10.91 -12.36
C GLY A 106 -19.99 10.15 -11.27
N THR A 107 -21.09 9.51 -11.66
CA THR A 107 -21.95 8.70 -10.76
C THR A 107 -21.22 7.49 -10.16
N GLY A 108 -20.29 6.90 -10.91
CA GLY A 108 -19.48 5.79 -10.42
C GLY A 108 -18.47 6.20 -9.36
N GLY A 109 -17.88 7.39 -9.51
CA GLY A 109 -17.03 7.99 -8.48
C GLY A 109 -17.80 8.30 -7.19
N ALA A 110 -19.02 8.83 -7.30
CA ALA A 110 -19.88 9.10 -6.14
C ALA A 110 -20.25 7.80 -5.40
N THR A 111 -20.68 6.78 -6.13
CA THR A 111 -21.01 5.46 -5.56
C THR A 111 -19.79 4.81 -4.89
N SER A 112 -18.62 4.88 -5.53
CA SER A 112 -17.36 4.36 -4.98
C SER A 112 -16.98 5.08 -3.67
N ARG A 113 -17.13 6.41 -3.63
CA ARG A 113 -16.86 7.21 -2.43
C ARG A 113 -17.81 6.83 -1.28
N VAL A 114 -19.10 6.71 -1.54
CA VAL A 114 -20.09 6.31 -0.51
C VAL A 114 -19.78 4.91 0.02
N LYS A 115 -19.49 3.96 -0.88
CA LYS A 115 -19.08 2.60 -0.49
C LYS A 115 -17.82 2.60 0.37
N LYS A 116 -16.83 3.43 0.02
CA LYS A 116 -15.61 3.57 0.80
C LYS A 116 -15.88 4.10 2.20
N ILE A 117 -16.66 5.19 2.32
CA ILE A 117 -17.03 5.77 3.62
C ILE A 117 -17.82 4.77 4.47
N ALA A 118 -18.73 4.01 3.87
CA ALA A 118 -19.47 2.95 4.57
C ALA A 118 -18.51 1.87 5.09
N ALA A 119 -17.63 1.36 4.23
CA ALA A 119 -16.64 0.36 4.61
C ALA A 119 -15.68 0.85 5.70
N ASP A 120 -15.21 2.09 5.62
CA ASP A 120 -14.33 2.69 6.62
C ASP A 120 -15.05 2.78 7.99
N ARG A 121 -16.34 3.13 8.01
CA ARG A 121 -17.15 3.16 9.25
C ARG A 121 -17.41 1.77 9.80
N ASP A 122 -17.77 0.82 8.94
CA ASP A 122 -18.00 -0.57 9.35
C ASP A 122 -16.72 -1.17 9.95
N MET A 123 -15.55 -0.84 9.39
CA MET A 123 -14.26 -1.30 9.91
C MET A 123 -13.98 -0.78 11.32
N VAL A 124 -14.25 0.51 11.60
CA VAL A 124 -14.11 1.09 12.95
C VAL A 124 -15.02 0.39 13.96
N VAL A 125 -16.25 0.06 13.57
CA VAL A 125 -17.19 -0.66 14.44
C VAL A 125 -16.70 -2.08 14.71
N VAL A 126 -16.21 -2.79 13.69
CA VAL A 126 -15.66 -4.15 13.82
C VAL A 126 -14.41 -4.14 14.70
N GLU A 127 -13.54 -3.16 14.54
CA GLU A 127 -12.31 -3.02 15.34
C GLU A 127 -12.62 -2.74 16.81
N ALA A 128 -13.58 -1.85 17.11
CA ALA A 128 -14.04 -1.60 18.47
C ALA A 128 -14.68 -2.86 19.11
N ARG A 129 -15.48 -3.61 18.33
CA ARG A 129 -16.05 -4.88 18.81
C ARG A 129 -14.98 -5.93 19.08
N ARG A 130 -13.91 -5.93 18.28
CA ARG A 130 -12.77 -6.82 18.44
C ARG A 130 -11.96 -6.47 19.70
N SER A 131 -11.68 -5.20 19.94
CA SER A 131 -10.99 -4.78 21.18
C SER A 131 -11.81 -5.11 22.43
N ASP A 132 -13.12 -4.90 22.39
CA ASP A 132 -14.00 -5.24 23.52
C ASP A 132 -14.03 -6.75 23.79
N ALA A 133 -14.03 -7.56 22.72
CA ALA A 133 -13.97 -9.02 22.83
C ALA A 133 -12.60 -9.51 23.35
N GLU A 134 -11.51 -8.88 22.94
CA GLU A 134 -10.15 -9.17 23.43
C GLU A 134 -10.01 -8.79 24.93
N ILE A 135 -10.58 -7.66 25.37
CA ILE A 135 -10.62 -7.26 26.78
C ILE A 135 -11.48 -8.23 27.60
N ALA A 136 -12.65 -8.63 27.11
CA ALA A 136 -13.51 -9.59 27.80
C ALA A 136 -12.87 -10.97 27.90
N ALA A 137 -12.18 -11.43 26.85
CA ALA A 137 -11.44 -12.70 26.86
C ALA A 137 -10.26 -12.68 27.85
N ALA A 138 -9.53 -11.57 27.95
CA ALA A 138 -8.44 -11.41 28.91
C ALA A 138 -8.93 -11.40 30.36
N LEU A 139 -10.14 -10.88 30.63
CA LEU A 139 -10.72 -10.84 31.97
C LEU A 139 -11.26 -12.21 32.43
N VAL A 140 -11.66 -13.08 31.49
CA VAL A 140 -12.21 -14.42 31.75
C VAL A 140 -11.13 -15.50 31.81
N ALA A 141 -9.91 -15.21 31.33
CA ALA A 141 -8.79 -16.15 31.42
C ALA A 141 -8.52 -16.52 32.90
N PRO A 142 -8.55 -17.81 33.28
CA PRO A 142 -8.23 -18.22 34.64
C PRO A 142 -6.79 -17.83 34.93
N LEU A 143 -6.55 -17.11 36.04
CA LEU A 143 -5.21 -16.87 36.56
C LEU A 143 -4.47 -18.22 36.62
N PRO A 144 -3.23 -18.33 36.11
CA PRO A 144 -2.46 -19.55 36.27
C PRO A 144 -2.36 -19.79 37.78
N ALA A 145 -2.82 -20.98 38.22
CA ALA A 145 -2.74 -21.38 39.60
C ALA A 145 -1.29 -21.20 40.06
N ALA A 146 -1.06 -20.23 40.95
CA ALA A 146 0.21 -20.08 41.62
C ALA A 146 0.46 -21.41 42.34
N GLU A 147 1.42 -22.18 41.85
CA GLU A 147 1.91 -23.36 42.52
C GLU A 147 2.36 -22.93 43.92
N SER A 148 1.58 -23.28 44.94
CA SER A 148 1.98 -23.14 46.32
C SER A 148 3.09 -24.15 46.57
N SER A 149 4.34 -23.70 46.39
CA SER A 149 5.51 -24.38 46.92
C SER A 149 5.41 -24.35 48.46
N PHE A 150 4.84 -25.41 49.03
CA PHE A 150 5.04 -25.72 50.44
C PHE A 150 6.50 -26.15 50.61
N ASP A 151 7.37 -25.18 50.88
CA ASP A 151 8.72 -25.45 51.32
C ASP A 151 8.75 -25.60 52.85
N THR A 152 9.32 -26.71 53.26
CA THR A 152 9.54 -27.22 54.61
C THR A 152 10.23 -26.18 55.51
N ILE A 153 9.71 -25.96 56.73
CA ILE A 153 10.52 -25.48 57.85
C ILE A 153 10.46 -26.51 58.96
N GLU A 154 11.58 -27.18 59.12
CA GLU A 154 11.95 -28.10 60.19
C GLU A 154 12.24 -27.33 61.49
N SER A 155 12.00 -28.01 62.63
CA SER A 155 12.48 -27.74 64.00
C SER A 155 11.75 -26.70 64.88
N ARG A 156 11.13 -27.18 65.97
CA ARG A 156 11.47 -26.72 67.33
C ARG A 156 11.13 -27.76 68.40
N ASP A 157 12.11 -27.95 69.28
CA ASP A 157 12.16 -28.83 70.45
C ASP A 157 11.01 -28.62 71.46
N GLU A 158 10.46 -29.73 71.99
CA GLU A 158 10.41 -30.14 73.41
C GLU A 158 9.53 -31.39 73.60
#